data_AF-A0A553Q4Y1-F1
#
_entry.id   AF-A0A553Q4Y1-F1
#
_cell.length_a   1.000
_cell.length_b   1.000
_cell.length_c   1.000
_cell.angle_alpha   90.00
_cell.angle_beta   90.00
_cell.angle_gamma   90.00
#
_symmetry.space_group_name_H-M   'P 1'
#
loop_
_entity.id
_entity.type
_entity.pdbx_description
1 polymer ?
#
loop_
_entity_poly.entity_id
_entity_poly.type
_entity_poly.pdbx_seq_one_letter_code
_entity_poly.pdbx_strand_id
1 'polypeptide(L)'
;MSMGFAVLHVLGILSLSCCTFGSEPIVPTPIGCGTRAVDLAGTRHLVLCPANCSLWSLSVFGSGVYASISSICGAAIHRGFIGLSGGPVEVHGLQGRANYLSSYAHGVQSQSLAQWSSSFTVARTISLPMEVSSQTSSSAAVATGAGKKPIKKVVKKPLATAPNRDCPVDMALLLDSSYNIGQRRFNLQKSFVSKLTAMLKIGTPGPHVGVVQTSETPRTEFYLTNYTTTKDVSFAIREIPYIGGNTNTGKAILHTVRNFFNPDFGVRRGYPRVIVVFVDGWPSDNVEEAAILARESGINVFFVSVSKPAPEEMSMVSDQDFMRKAVCKDNEFFSFTMPSWFGTNKFVKPLAHKLCSIDQMLCSKTCYNSVDLGFLIDGSSSVGDVNFRLMLDLLVSIARSLDISDIGSRIGAVQFTYDQRMEFNFNDHTMKDNALRALQSISYMSGGTATGDAINFAVRSLFKTRTSSNRKFLIIVTDGQSYDDVRGPALAAQREGITVFSVGVAWAPMEDLKAMASEPKESHVFFTREFTGLEQFQQPIVRGICRDFTEFN
;
A
#
# COMPACT_ATOMS: atom_id res chain seq x y z
N MET A 1 -64.23 -59.13 -9.72
CA MET A 1 -63.62 -59.12 -8.37
C MET A 1 -63.56 -57.68 -7.91
N SER A 2 -64.49 -57.31 -7.03
CA SER A 2 -64.64 -56.00 -6.42
C SER A 2 -64.48 -56.19 -4.92
N MET A 3 -63.53 -55.49 -4.31
CA MET A 3 -63.41 -55.29 -2.86
C MET A 3 -62.82 -53.88 -2.70
N GLY A 4 -63.46 -52.87 -2.14
CA GLY A 4 -64.58 -52.85 -1.21
C GLY A 4 -64.05 -52.59 0.20
N PHE A 5 -63.94 -51.30 0.54
CA PHE A 5 -63.54 -50.75 1.84
C PHE A 5 -64.32 -51.34 3.03
N ALA A 6 -63.66 -51.48 4.19
CA ALA A 6 -64.25 -51.16 5.49
C ALA A 6 -63.19 -50.99 6.60
N VAL A 7 -63.18 -49.75 7.10
CA VAL A 7 -62.74 -49.18 8.38
C VAL A 7 -62.98 -50.08 9.61
N LEU A 8 -62.05 -50.10 10.59
CA LEU A 8 -62.37 -49.83 12.01
C LEU A 8 -61.16 -49.57 12.94
N HIS A 9 -61.36 -48.57 13.81
CA HIS A 9 -60.67 -48.00 14.98
C HIS A 9 -59.76 -48.87 15.86
N VAL A 10 -58.70 -48.25 16.42
CA VAL A 10 -58.30 -48.26 17.87
C VAL A 10 -57.46 -47.00 18.16
N LEU A 11 -58.01 -45.96 18.81
CA LEU A 11 -57.84 -45.59 20.23
C LEU A 11 -56.39 -45.51 20.73
N GLY A 12 -55.90 -44.27 20.83
CA GLY A 12 -54.60 -43.92 21.39
C GLY A 12 -54.56 -44.08 22.92
N ILE A 13 -53.48 -44.69 23.38
CA ILE A 13 -53.08 -44.74 24.79
C ILE A 13 -51.74 -44.00 24.88
N LEU A 14 -51.74 -42.90 25.62
CA LEU A 14 -50.54 -42.18 26.04
C LEU A 14 -49.74 -43.09 26.99
N SER A 15 -48.59 -43.56 26.53
CA SER A 15 -47.49 -44.01 27.39
C SER A 15 -46.43 -42.91 27.44
N LEU A 16 -46.38 -42.17 28.56
CA LEU A 16 -45.21 -41.38 28.93
C LEU A 16 -44.05 -42.33 29.25
N SER A 17 -43.30 -42.70 28.22
CA SER A 17 -41.94 -43.21 28.40
C SER A 17 -41.00 -42.01 28.37
N CYS A 18 -40.38 -41.74 29.52
CA CYS A 18 -39.27 -40.82 29.66
C CYS A 18 -38.10 -41.34 28.82
N CYS A 19 -38.07 -40.97 27.53
CA CYS A 19 -36.85 -41.05 26.76
C CYS A 19 -36.01 -39.85 27.20
N THR A 20 -35.08 -40.11 28.12
CA THR A 20 -33.84 -39.35 28.21
C THR A 20 -33.28 -39.25 26.79
N PHE A 21 -33.52 -38.12 26.11
CA PHE A 21 -32.64 -37.71 25.04
C PHE A 21 -31.30 -37.41 25.71
N GLY A 22 -30.51 -38.46 25.91
CA GLY A 22 -29.07 -38.29 25.98
C GLY A 22 -28.70 -37.57 24.70
N SER A 23 -28.46 -36.27 24.81
CA SER A 23 -27.64 -35.58 23.84
C SER A 23 -26.29 -36.28 23.93
N GLU A 24 -26.05 -37.26 23.05
CA GLU A 24 -24.68 -37.66 22.76
C GLU A 24 -23.90 -36.36 22.58
N PRO A 25 -22.77 -36.16 23.29
CA PRO A 25 -21.96 -34.98 23.07
C PRO A 25 -21.55 -35.04 21.60
N ILE A 26 -22.17 -34.20 20.78
CA ILE A 26 -21.84 -34.08 19.37
C ILE A 26 -20.42 -33.52 19.36
N VAL A 27 -19.43 -34.39 19.23
CA VAL A 27 -18.04 -33.98 19.12
C VAL A 27 -17.91 -33.30 17.76
N PRO A 28 -17.46 -32.03 17.69
CA PRO A 28 -17.26 -31.36 16.41
C PRO A 28 -16.26 -32.13 15.55
N THR A 29 -16.66 -32.51 14.34
CA THR A 29 -15.78 -33.22 13.40
C THR A 29 -14.76 -32.24 12.82
N PRO A 30 -13.44 -32.46 12.97
CA PRO A 30 -12.43 -31.59 12.36
C PRO A 30 -12.50 -31.66 10.83
N ILE A 31 -12.49 -30.50 10.17
CA ILE A 31 -12.51 -30.39 8.71
C ILE A 31 -11.33 -29.55 8.19
N GLY A 32 -11.05 -29.62 6.90
CA GLY A 32 -10.08 -28.74 6.25
C GLY A 32 -10.70 -27.42 5.82
N CYS A 33 -9.86 -26.41 5.58
CA CYS A 33 -10.31 -25.11 5.06
C CYS A 33 -11.11 -25.26 3.75
N GLY A 34 -10.65 -26.13 2.84
CA GLY A 34 -11.31 -26.39 1.56
C GLY A 34 -12.49 -27.36 1.61
N THR A 35 -12.87 -27.89 2.79
CA THR A 35 -13.99 -28.83 2.89
C THR A 35 -15.31 -28.13 2.54
N ARG A 36 -16.00 -28.67 1.53
CA ARG A 36 -17.26 -28.12 1.04
C ARG A 36 -18.43 -28.81 1.72
N ALA A 37 -19.58 -28.16 1.79
CA ALA A 37 -20.76 -28.77 2.39
C ALA A 37 -21.26 -30.02 1.65
N VAL A 38 -21.01 -30.12 0.33
CA VAL A 38 -21.31 -31.32 -0.46
C VAL A 38 -20.46 -32.54 -0.06
N ASP A 39 -19.32 -32.32 0.59
CA ASP A 39 -18.43 -33.38 1.03
C ASP A 39 -18.91 -34.02 2.36
N LEU A 40 -19.96 -33.47 3.00
CA LEU A 40 -20.56 -34.00 4.24
C LEU A 40 -21.84 -34.80 3.95
N ALA A 41 -21.94 -36.01 4.52
CA ALA A 41 -23.12 -36.87 4.37
C ALA A 41 -24.17 -36.61 5.46
N GLY A 42 -25.29 -35.97 5.15
CA GLY A 42 -26.41 -35.75 6.09
C GLY A 42 -26.90 -34.31 6.11
N THR A 43 -27.97 -34.03 6.86
CA THR A 43 -28.65 -32.72 6.87
C THR A 43 -28.19 -31.79 8.00
N ARG A 44 -27.50 -32.30 9.03
CA ARG A 44 -27.02 -31.52 10.17
C ARG A 44 -25.66 -32.04 10.64
N HIS A 45 -24.67 -31.15 10.71
CA HIS A 45 -23.31 -31.48 11.13
C HIS A 45 -22.76 -30.43 12.08
N LEU A 46 -22.01 -30.85 13.09
CA LEU A 46 -21.18 -29.95 13.88
C LEU A 46 -19.72 -30.19 13.49
N VAL A 47 -19.07 -29.15 12.97
CA VAL A 47 -17.70 -29.24 12.45
C VAL A 47 -16.77 -28.26 13.14
N LEU A 48 -15.47 -28.56 13.14
CA LEU A 48 -14.43 -27.69 13.68
C LEU A 48 -13.54 -27.16 12.55
N CYS A 49 -13.63 -25.86 12.29
CA CYS A 49 -12.79 -25.17 11.33
C CYS A 49 -11.41 -24.86 11.92
N PRO A 50 -10.31 -25.15 11.21
CA PRO A 50 -8.96 -24.89 11.69
C PRO A 50 -8.63 -23.39 11.65
N ALA A 51 -7.64 -22.98 12.42
CA ALA A 51 -7.11 -21.62 12.37
C ALA A 51 -6.34 -21.36 11.06
N ASN A 52 -6.21 -20.09 10.69
CA ASN A 52 -5.47 -19.60 9.53
C ASN A 52 -5.94 -20.13 8.18
N CYS A 53 -7.24 -20.38 8.02
CA CYS A 53 -7.79 -20.61 6.68
C CYS A 53 -7.59 -19.36 5.81
N SER A 54 -6.73 -19.46 4.80
CA SER A 54 -6.47 -18.38 3.85
C SER A 54 -7.76 -18.02 3.12
N LEU A 55 -8.30 -16.83 3.38
CA LEU A 55 -9.60 -16.37 2.90
C LEU A 55 -9.74 -16.48 1.37
N TRP A 56 -8.64 -16.33 0.64
CA TRP A 56 -8.57 -16.39 -0.83
C TRP A 56 -8.61 -17.80 -1.42
N SER A 57 -8.37 -18.85 -0.61
CA SER A 57 -8.45 -20.26 -1.04
C SER A 57 -9.85 -20.85 -0.87
N LEU A 58 -10.74 -20.13 -0.19
CA LEU A 58 -12.07 -20.60 0.17
C LEU A 58 -13.08 -20.15 -0.89
N SER A 59 -13.57 -21.10 -1.69
CA SER A 59 -14.66 -20.83 -2.62
C SER A 59 -15.98 -20.69 -1.84
N VAL A 60 -16.61 -19.51 -1.89
CA VAL A 60 -17.90 -19.27 -1.22
C VAL A 60 -18.90 -18.73 -2.23
N PHE A 61 -20.02 -19.42 -2.43
CA PHE A 61 -21.08 -19.06 -3.36
C PHE A 61 -22.39 -18.82 -2.61
N GLY A 62 -22.88 -17.59 -2.63
CA GLY A 62 -24.10 -17.17 -1.92
C GLY A 62 -23.87 -16.29 -0.69
N SER A 63 -24.98 -15.82 -0.11
CA SER A 63 -25.01 -14.98 1.08
C SER A 63 -26.18 -15.38 1.97
N GLY A 64 -25.92 -15.61 3.26
CA GLY A 64 -26.88 -16.17 4.21
C GLY A 64 -27.12 -17.67 4.01
N VAL A 65 -27.60 -18.04 2.82
CA VAL A 65 -27.74 -19.43 2.35
C VAL A 65 -26.73 -19.66 1.23
N TYR A 66 -25.90 -20.68 1.38
CA TYR A 66 -24.76 -20.97 0.51
C TYR A 66 -25.05 -22.18 -0.39
N ALA A 67 -24.46 -22.23 -1.58
CA ALA A 67 -24.48 -23.42 -2.41
C ALA A 67 -23.56 -24.48 -1.81
N SER A 68 -23.94 -25.76 -1.83
CA SER A 68 -23.18 -26.82 -1.14
C SER A 68 -21.74 -27.03 -1.65
N ILE A 69 -21.41 -26.52 -2.84
CA ILE A 69 -20.02 -26.47 -3.34
C ILE A 69 -19.12 -25.47 -2.61
N SER A 70 -19.68 -24.64 -1.73
CA SER A 70 -18.93 -23.64 -0.96
C SER A 70 -18.17 -24.28 0.21
N SER A 71 -17.00 -23.72 0.53
CA SER A 71 -16.28 -24.00 1.77
C SER A 71 -17.14 -23.66 2.98
N ILE A 72 -17.24 -24.61 3.91
CA ILE A 72 -17.99 -24.44 5.16
C ILE A 72 -17.34 -23.36 6.04
N CYS A 73 -16.01 -23.40 6.18
CA CYS A 73 -15.27 -22.43 6.97
C CYS A 73 -15.32 -21.03 6.33
N GLY A 74 -15.26 -20.95 5.00
CA GLY A 74 -15.45 -19.69 4.28
C GLY A 74 -16.83 -19.10 4.50
N ALA A 75 -17.88 -19.92 4.44
CA ALA A 75 -19.25 -19.48 4.72
C ALA A 75 -19.43 -19.02 6.18
N ALA A 76 -18.80 -19.70 7.13
CA ALA A 76 -18.84 -19.35 8.55
C ALA A 76 -18.12 -18.04 8.88
N ILE A 77 -16.95 -17.80 8.26
CA ILE A 77 -16.24 -16.52 8.35
C ILE A 77 -17.06 -15.42 7.67
N HIS A 78 -17.60 -15.67 6.48
CA HIS A 78 -18.45 -14.71 5.77
C HIS A 78 -19.67 -14.31 6.63
N ARG A 79 -20.30 -15.23 7.38
CA ARG A 79 -21.39 -14.90 8.32
C ARG A 79 -20.94 -14.21 9.62
N GLY A 80 -19.64 -14.18 9.90
CA GLY A 80 -19.08 -13.62 11.13
C GLY A 80 -19.28 -14.52 12.36
N PHE A 81 -19.59 -15.81 12.17
CA PHE A 81 -19.75 -16.74 13.30
C PHE A 81 -18.41 -17.25 13.83
N ILE A 82 -17.37 -17.26 12.98
CA ILE A 82 -15.98 -17.51 13.36
C ILE A 82 -15.06 -16.49 12.68
N GLY A 83 -13.88 -16.24 13.26
CA GLY A 83 -12.82 -15.44 12.65
C GLY A 83 -11.70 -16.32 12.07
N LEU A 84 -10.55 -15.70 11.76
CA LEU A 84 -9.37 -16.44 11.26
C LEU A 84 -8.77 -17.42 12.27
N SER A 85 -9.14 -17.33 13.55
CA SER A 85 -8.76 -18.28 14.59
C SER A 85 -9.44 -19.66 14.44
N GLY A 86 -10.39 -19.81 13.52
CA GLY A 86 -11.21 -21.02 13.41
C GLY A 86 -12.21 -21.15 14.56
N GLY A 87 -12.85 -22.31 14.67
CA GLY A 87 -13.83 -22.59 15.72
C GLY A 87 -14.96 -23.53 15.29
N PRO A 88 -15.80 -23.96 16.25
CA PRO A 88 -16.91 -24.85 15.97
C PRO A 88 -18.03 -24.14 15.21
N VAL A 89 -18.58 -24.81 14.21
CA VAL A 89 -19.65 -24.31 13.33
C VAL A 89 -20.69 -25.39 13.14
N GLU A 90 -21.94 -25.04 13.33
CA GLU A 90 -23.05 -25.92 12.99
C GLU A 90 -23.50 -25.68 11.55
N VAL A 91 -23.68 -26.76 10.78
CA VAL A 91 -24.04 -26.74 9.35
C VAL A 91 -25.40 -27.40 9.18
N HIS A 92 -26.33 -26.72 8.51
CA HIS A 92 -27.65 -27.24 8.15
C HIS A 92 -27.79 -27.34 6.63
N GLY A 93 -27.90 -28.56 6.11
CA GLY A 93 -28.17 -28.82 4.69
C GLY A 93 -29.62 -28.48 4.32
N LEU A 94 -29.80 -27.87 3.15
CA LEU A 94 -31.06 -27.40 2.58
C LEU A 94 -31.20 -27.87 1.13
N GLN A 95 -32.41 -27.85 0.60
CA GLN A 95 -32.64 -28.06 -0.83
C GLN A 95 -31.98 -26.95 -1.66
N GLY A 96 -31.45 -27.29 -2.84
CA GLY A 96 -30.83 -26.34 -3.76
C GLY A 96 -31.81 -25.27 -4.24
N ARG A 97 -31.30 -24.10 -4.59
CA ARG A 97 -32.09 -22.96 -5.08
C ARG A 97 -31.47 -22.35 -6.34
N ALA A 98 -32.26 -21.53 -7.02
CA ALA A 98 -31.75 -20.61 -8.04
C ALA A 98 -31.29 -19.29 -7.39
N ASN A 99 -30.36 -18.60 -8.04
CA ASN A 99 -29.89 -17.24 -7.77
C ASN A 99 -29.25 -17.04 -6.38
N TYR A 100 -28.03 -17.56 -6.21
CA TYR A 100 -27.18 -17.21 -5.08
C TYR A 100 -26.55 -15.83 -5.30
N LEU A 101 -26.80 -14.91 -4.37
CA LEU A 101 -26.27 -13.55 -4.41
C LEU A 101 -24.83 -13.50 -3.90
N SER A 102 -23.99 -12.68 -4.55
CA SER A 102 -22.66 -12.32 -4.05
C SER A 102 -22.77 -11.22 -2.99
N SER A 103 -21.85 -11.24 -2.02
CA SER A 103 -21.67 -10.15 -1.06
C SER A 103 -20.24 -10.18 -0.51
N TYR A 104 -19.80 -9.04 0.01
CA TYR A 104 -18.57 -8.96 0.79
C TYR A 104 -18.92 -8.86 2.26
N ALA A 105 -18.42 -9.78 3.08
CA ALA A 105 -18.59 -9.73 4.53
C ALA A 105 -17.41 -10.36 5.26
N HIS A 106 -16.95 -9.71 6.33
CA HIS A 106 -15.90 -10.22 7.23
C HIS A 106 -14.63 -10.73 6.53
N GLY A 107 -14.20 -10.03 5.48
CA GLY A 107 -12.98 -10.38 4.73
C GLY A 107 -13.16 -11.47 3.67
N VAL A 108 -14.39 -11.98 3.46
CA VAL A 108 -14.70 -12.98 2.43
C VAL A 108 -15.59 -12.37 1.37
N GLN A 109 -15.13 -12.39 0.12
CA GLN A 109 -15.96 -12.08 -1.05
C GLN A 109 -16.67 -13.36 -1.50
N SER A 110 -17.98 -13.45 -1.32
CA SER A 110 -18.76 -14.53 -1.93
C SER A 110 -19.07 -14.23 -3.39
N GLN A 111 -19.18 -15.29 -4.18
CA GLN A 111 -19.52 -15.24 -5.60
C GLN A 111 -21.00 -15.53 -5.81
N SER A 112 -21.56 -14.99 -6.89
CA SER A 112 -22.90 -15.34 -7.32
C SER A 112 -22.89 -16.69 -8.02
N LEU A 113 -24.00 -17.42 -7.97
CA LEU A 113 -24.17 -18.69 -8.67
C LEU A 113 -25.62 -18.82 -9.15
N ALA A 114 -25.81 -19.12 -10.43
CA ALA A 114 -27.15 -19.14 -11.03
C ALA A 114 -28.05 -20.22 -10.44
N GLN A 115 -27.52 -21.43 -10.22
CA GLN A 115 -28.28 -22.55 -9.64
C GLN A 115 -27.32 -23.61 -9.09
N TRP A 116 -27.73 -24.32 -8.03
CA TRP A 116 -27.03 -25.49 -7.53
C TRP A 116 -28.02 -26.52 -6.93
N SER A 117 -27.64 -27.81 -6.89
CA SER A 117 -28.53 -28.91 -6.53
C SER A 117 -28.83 -29.03 -5.02
N SER A 118 -27.96 -28.47 -4.17
CA SER A 118 -28.14 -28.47 -2.72
C SER A 118 -27.56 -27.21 -2.07
N SER A 119 -28.05 -26.87 -0.89
CA SER A 119 -27.66 -25.66 -0.16
C SER A 119 -27.30 -25.95 1.28
N PHE A 120 -26.75 -24.96 1.96
CA PHE A 120 -26.61 -25.03 3.41
C PHE A 120 -26.65 -23.64 4.07
N THR A 121 -26.92 -23.62 5.36
CA THR A 121 -26.69 -22.49 6.26
C THR A 121 -25.72 -22.89 7.36
N VAL A 122 -25.11 -21.90 7.98
CA VAL A 122 -24.23 -22.07 9.14
C VAL A 122 -24.82 -21.37 10.35
N ALA A 123 -24.53 -21.86 11.56
CA ALA A 123 -24.93 -21.26 12.83
C ALA A 123 -23.80 -21.36 13.87
N ARG A 124 -23.79 -20.43 14.84
CA ARG A 124 -22.81 -20.41 15.93
C ARG A 124 -23.23 -21.40 17.02
N THR A 125 -22.31 -22.28 17.44
CA THR A 125 -22.50 -23.04 18.68
C THR A 125 -22.12 -22.19 19.88
N ILE A 126 -23.05 -21.99 20.80
CA ILE A 126 -22.77 -21.34 22.09
C ILE A 126 -22.15 -22.41 23.00
N SER A 127 -20.84 -22.40 23.15
CA SER A 127 -20.16 -23.12 24.24
C SER A 127 -19.57 -22.10 25.21
N LEU A 128 -20.03 -22.13 26.46
CA LEU A 128 -19.45 -21.37 27.58
C LEU A 128 -17.95 -21.72 27.73
N PRO A 129 -17.08 -20.78 28.13
CA PRO A 129 -15.64 -21.01 28.10
C PRO A 129 -15.20 -21.97 29.20
N MET A 130 -14.39 -22.98 28.85
CA MET A 130 -13.56 -23.71 29.81
C MET A 130 -12.11 -23.24 29.66
N GLU A 131 -11.58 -22.63 30.71
CA GLU A 131 -10.15 -22.37 30.89
C GLU A 131 -9.37 -23.69 31.00
N VAL A 132 -8.22 -23.79 30.33
CA VAL A 132 -7.17 -24.73 30.72
C VAL A 132 -5.81 -24.03 30.66
N SER A 133 -5.29 -23.82 31.86
CA SER A 133 -3.90 -23.48 32.18
C SER A 133 -2.94 -24.59 31.76
N SER A 134 -1.77 -24.23 31.26
CA SER A 134 -0.58 -25.08 31.42
C SER A 134 0.68 -24.23 31.54
N GLN A 135 1.13 -24.05 32.78
CA GLN A 135 2.56 -23.92 33.08
C GLN A 135 3.23 -25.27 32.85
N THR A 136 4.44 -25.32 32.30
CA THR A 136 5.55 -26.12 32.86
C THR A 136 6.89 -25.62 32.30
N SER A 137 7.88 -25.69 33.17
CA SER A 137 9.22 -25.12 33.20
C SER A 137 10.33 -26.12 32.77
N SER A 138 11.58 -25.63 32.84
CA SER A 138 12.90 -26.33 32.82
C SER A 138 13.50 -26.61 31.44
N SER A 139 14.81 -26.47 31.19
CA SER A 139 15.98 -26.09 32.01
C SER A 139 17.18 -25.79 31.10
N ALA A 140 18.15 -25.05 31.67
CA ALA A 140 19.35 -24.51 31.07
C ALA A 140 20.40 -25.54 30.59
N ALA A 141 21.28 -25.08 29.69
CA ALA A 141 22.67 -25.53 29.61
C ALA A 141 23.60 -24.30 29.62
N VAL A 142 24.59 -24.39 30.51
CA VAL A 142 25.59 -23.38 30.86
C VAL A 142 26.80 -23.48 29.93
N ALA A 143 27.38 -22.34 29.55
CA ALA A 143 28.82 -22.22 29.35
C ALA A 143 29.29 -20.82 29.77
N THR A 144 30.07 -20.81 30.85
CA THR A 144 30.74 -19.69 31.50
C THR A 144 31.98 -19.22 30.74
N GLY A 145 32.30 -17.92 30.83
CA GLY A 145 33.64 -17.41 30.50
C GLY A 145 33.76 -15.88 30.43
N ALA A 146 33.93 -15.23 31.59
CA ALA A 146 34.40 -13.85 31.74
C ALA A 146 35.80 -13.67 31.09
N GLY A 147 36.30 -12.52 30.65
CA GLY A 147 35.93 -11.12 30.72
C GLY A 147 37.19 -10.30 30.36
N LYS A 148 37.03 -9.09 29.79
CA LYS A 148 37.92 -7.89 29.88
C LYS A 148 37.66 -6.94 28.70
N LYS A 149 37.35 -5.68 29.02
CA LYS A 149 37.50 -4.45 28.20
C LYS A 149 38.59 -3.59 28.88
N PRO A 150 39.09 -2.46 28.32
CA PRO A 150 39.05 -1.94 26.93
C PRO A 150 40.44 -1.45 26.44
N ILE A 151 40.56 -0.87 25.24
CA ILE A 151 41.17 0.45 24.93
C ILE A 151 41.12 0.75 23.41
N LYS A 152 40.82 2.02 23.12
CA LYS A 152 40.59 2.67 21.81
C LYS A 152 41.82 2.67 20.89
N LYS A 153 41.61 2.54 19.58
CA LYS A 153 42.33 3.33 18.56
C LYS A 153 41.36 3.82 17.48
N VAL A 154 41.27 5.14 17.40
CA VAL A 154 40.66 5.90 16.31
C VAL A 154 41.59 5.77 15.10
N VAL A 155 41.08 5.26 13.98
CA VAL A 155 41.71 5.41 12.67
C VAL A 155 40.66 5.93 11.70
N LYS A 156 40.81 7.20 11.34
CA LYS A 156 40.12 7.82 10.20
C LYS A 156 40.63 7.16 8.90
N LYS A 157 39.72 6.63 8.09
CA LYS A 157 39.92 6.42 6.64
C LYS A 157 38.54 6.41 5.93
N PRO A 158 38.50 6.69 4.63
CA PRO A 158 37.68 7.75 4.04
C PRO A 158 36.26 7.28 3.77
N LEU A 159 35.36 8.24 3.59
CA LEU A 159 34.00 8.07 3.10
C LEU A 159 34.01 7.41 1.71
N ALA A 160 34.13 6.08 1.68
CA ALA A 160 33.65 5.28 0.58
C ALA A 160 32.17 5.06 0.83
N THR A 161 31.34 5.78 0.08
CA THR A 161 29.90 5.54 0.00
C THR A 161 29.66 4.06 -0.31
N ALA A 162 29.13 3.35 0.68
CA ALA A 162 28.62 2.00 0.47
C ALA A 162 27.53 2.11 -0.61
N PRO A 163 27.56 1.31 -1.69
CA PRO A 163 26.49 1.30 -2.67
C PRO A 163 25.23 0.80 -1.96
N ASN A 164 24.16 1.60 -2.09
CA ASN A 164 22.86 1.45 -1.46
C ASN A 164 22.47 -0.03 -1.33
N ARG A 165 22.45 -0.53 -0.09
CA ARG A 165 21.93 -1.85 0.24
C ARG A 165 20.43 -1.71 0.28
N ASP A 166 19.79 -2.41 -0.66
CA ASP A 166 18.36 -2.56 -0.88
C ASP A 166 17.80 -1.56 -1.91
N CYS A 167 17.35 -2.11 -3.06
CA CYS A 167 16.67 -1.38 -4.14
C CYS A 167 15.19 -1.77 -4.12
N PRO A 168 14.41 -1.32 -3.13
CA PRO A 168 13.06 -1.81 -2.99
C PRO A 168 12.12 -1.00 -3.91
N VAL A 169 12.02 -1.47 -5.14
CA VAL A 169 11.23 -0.85 -6.20
C VAL A 169 10.36 -1.92 -6.85
N ASP A 170 9.15 -1.56 -7.25
CA ASP A 170 8.25 -2.46 -7.98
C ASP A 170 8.26 -2.08 -9.46
N MET A 171 8.77 -3.00 -10.28
CA MET A 171 9.06 -2.73 -11.69
C MET A 171 8.18 -3.58 -12.62
N ALA A 172 7.53 -2.93 -13.58
CA ALA A 172 6.95 -3.57 -14.75
C ALA A 172 7.91 -3.40 -15.93
N LEU A 173 8.42 -4.49 -16.48
CA LEU A 173 9.29 -4.48 -17.65
C LEU A 173 8.45 -4.71 -18.90
N LEU A 174 8.32 -3.69 -19.73
CA LEU A 174 7.56 -3.73 -20.97
C LEU A 174 8.50 -4.12 -22.11
N LEU A 175 8.32 -5.33 -22.64
CA LEU A 175 9.16 -5.92 -23.66
C LEU A 175 8.54 -5.72 -25.04
N ASP A 176 9.22 -4.98 -25.92
CA ASP A 176 8.83 -4.90 -27.34
C ASP A 176 8.86 -6.29 -27.98
N SER A 177 7.72 -6.76 -28.46
CA SER A 177 7.55 -8.02 -29.15
C SER A 177 6.94 -7.84 -30.54
N SER A 178 7.07 -6.63 -31.10
CA SER A 178 6.55 -6.23 -32.40
C SER A 178 7.27 -6.88 -33.59
N TYR A 179 6.69 -6.74 -34.77
CA TYR A 179 7.37 -7.09 -36.03
C TYR A 179 8.63 -6.27 -36.29
N ASN A 180 8.73 -5.05 -35.73
CA ASN A 180 9.89 -4.19 -35.94
C ASN A 180 11.15 -4.80 -35.31
N ILE A 181 11.04 -5.35 -34.09
CA ILE A 181 12.17 -6.06 -33.46
C ILE A 181 12.43 -7.43 -34.11
N GLY A 182 11.37 -8.20 -34.35
CA GLY A 182 11.44 -9.57 -34.86
C GLY A 182 12.03 -10.59 -33.85
N GLN A 183 11.81 -11.87 -34.13
CA GLN A 183 12.14 -12.98 -33.21
C GLN A 183 13.59 -12.99 -32.70
N ARG A 184 14.56 -12.77 -33.60
CA ARG A 184 15.98 -12.87 -33.26
C ARG A 184 16.42 -11.79 -32.27
N ARG A 185 16.02 -10.53 -32.50
CA ARG A 185 16.35 -9.41 -31.60
C ARG A 185 15.50 -9.46 -30.33
N PHE A 186 14.27 -9.98 -30.41
CA PHE A 186 13.47 -10.26 -29.22
C PHE A 186 14.18 -11.20 -28.24
N ASN A 187 14.85 -12.25 -28.75
CA ASN A 187 15.67 -13.13 -27.91
C ASN A 187 16.89 -12.41 -27.29
N LEU A 188 17.49 -11.43 -27.99
CA LEU A 188 18.56 -10.61 -27.44
C LEU A 188 18.04 -9.66 -26.34
N GLN A 189 16.85 -9.08 -26.53
CA GLN A 189 16.16 -8.29 -25.51
C GLN A 189 15.90 -9.15 -24.26
N LYS A 190 15.34 -10.35 -24.40
CA LYS A 190 15.15 -11.29 -23.27
C LYS A 190 16.47 -11.56 -22.52
N SER A 191 17.56 -11.76 -23.26
CA SER A 191 18.90 -11.96 -22.68
C SER A 191 19.39 -10.73 -21.91
N PHE A 192 19.19 -9.53 -22.45
CA PHE A 192 19.54 -8.28 -21.77
C PHE A 192 18.74 -8.09 -20.48
N VAL A 193 17.41 -8.29 -20.54
CA VAL A 193 16.52 -8.12 -19.39
C VAL A 193 16.78 -9.18 -18.30
N SER A 194 17.14 -10.40 -18.69
CA SER A 194 17.61 -11.42 -17.74
C SER A 194 18.89 -10.99 -17.00
N LYS A 195 19.84 -10.36 -17.69
CA LYS A 195 21.05 -9.81 -17.05
C LYS A 195 20.74 -8.61 -16.15
N LEU A 196 19.80 -7.76 -16.56
CA LEU A 196 19.34 -6.64 -15.76
C LEU A 196 18.71 -7.10 -14.45
N THR A 197 17.76 -8.04 -14.51
CA THR A 197 17.13 -8.62 -13.31
C THR A 197 18.15 -9.33 -12.41
N ALA A 198 19.18 -9.95 -12.97
CA ALA A 198 20.29 -10.50 -12.19
C ALA A 198 21.14 -9.43 -11.47
N MET A 199 21.38 -8.29 -12.11
CA MET A 199 22.09 -7.15 -11.50
C MET A 199 21.27 -6.51 -10.36
N LEU A 200 19.95 -6.45 -10.52
CA LEU A 200 19.02 -5.82 -9.58
C LEU A 200 18.80 -6.62 -8.29
N LYS A 201 19.20 -7.91 -8.24
CA LYS A 201 19.02 -8.81 -7.09
C LYS A 201 17.56 -8.91 -6.62
N ILE A 202 16.70 -9.39 -7.51
CA ILE A 202 15.26 -9.58 -7.26
C ILE A 202 15.00 -10.45 -6.02
N GLY A 203 14.03 -10.02 -5.22
CA GLY A 203 13.55 -10.71 -4.02
C GLY A 203 13.44 -9.77 -2.84
N THR A 204 13.16 -10.28 -1.64
CA THR A 204 13.15 -9.49 -0.41
C THR A 204 14.57 -9.41 0.17
N PRO A 205 15.15 -8.21 0.45
CA PRO A 205 14.58 -6.84 0.45
C PRO A 205 14.74 -6.03 -0.86
N GLY A 206 15.18 -6.65 -1.96
CA GLY A 206 15.37 -6.02 -3.27
C GLY A 206 14.07 -5.68 -4.05
N PRO A 207 14.19 -5.46 -5.38
CA PRO A 207 13.05 -5.08 -6.20
C PRO A 207 12.16 -6.29 -6.52
N HIS A 208 10.87 -6.03 -6.74
CA HIS A 208 9.95 -6.98 -7.35
C HIS A 208 9.78 -6.63 -8.83
N VAL A 209 9.70 -7.65 -9.69
CA VAL A 209 9.66 -7.48 -11.14
C VAL A 209 8.55 -8.33 -11.71
N GLY A 210 7.75 -7.76 -12.61
CA GLY A 210 6.93 -8.50 -13.54
C GLY A 210 7.12 -7.99 -14.97
N VAL A 211 6.50 -8.69 -15.92
CA VAL A 211 6.74 -8.48 -17.35
C VAL A 211 5.42 -8.33 -18.09
N VAL A 212 5.39 -7.35 -18.99
CA VAL A 212 4.31 -7.11 -19.95
C VAL A 212 4.92 -7.12 -21.34
N GLN A 213 4.33 -7.83 -22.29
CA GLN A 213 4.70 -7.73 -23.70
C GLN A 213 3.97 -6.58 -24.37
N THR A 214 4.73 -5.76 -25.09
CA THR A 214 4.23 -4.71 -25.98
C THR A 214 4.11 -5.29 -27.39
N SER A 215 2.91 -5.21 -27.95
CA SER A 215 2.56 -5.69 -29.29
C SER A 215 1.29 -4.97 -29.77
N GLU A 216 0.57 -5.52 -30.75
CA GLU A 216 -0.75 -5.02 -31.15
C GLU A 216 -1.71 -4.93 -29.94
N THR A 217 -1.71 -5.97 -29.10
CA THR A 217 -2.51 -6.04 -27.88
C THR A 217 -1.59 -6.38 -26.70
N PRO A 218 -1.39 -5.45 -25.75
CA PRO A 218 -0.50 -5.69 -24.62
C PRO A 218 -0.93 -6.90 -23.81
N ARG A 219 0.05 -7.70 -23.38
CA ARG A 219 -0.20 -8.92 -22.59
C ARG A 219 0.68 -8.95 -21.37
N THR A 220 0.10 -9.14 -20.19
CA THR A 220 0.87 -9.41 -18.97
C THR A 220 1.33 -10.87 -18.98
N GLU A 221 2.64 -11.10 -18.90
CA GLU A 221 3.22 -12.45 -18.84
C GLU A 221 3.27 -12.95 -17.40
N PHE A 222 3.67 -12.08 -16.47
CA PHE A 222 3.61 -12.35 -15.04
C PHE A 222 3.69 -11.07 -14.21
N TYR A 223 3.11 -11.11 -13.01
CA TYR A 223 3.08 -10.03 -12.03
C TYR A 223 4.24 -10.09 -11.04
N LEU A 224 4.31 -9.11 -10.14
CA LEU A 224 5.43 -8.86 -9.23
C LEU A 224 5.72 -10.02 -8.25
N THR A 225 4.70 -10.79 -7.87
CA THR A 225 4.79 -11.90 -6.91
C THR A 225 4.84 -13.28 -7.54
N ASN A 226 4.64 -13.40 -8.86
CA ASN A 226 4.69 -14.71 -9.52
C ASN A 226 6.07 -15.37 -9.41
N TYR A 227 7.14 -14.56 -9.40
CA TYR A 227 8.52 -15.04 -9.26
C TYR A 227 9.28 -14.12 -8.31
N THR A 228 9.77 -14.68 -7.20
CA THR A 228 10.40 -13.91 -6.11
C THR A 228 11.92 -14.03 -6.10
N THR A 229 12.50 -14.89 -6.94
CA THR A 229 13.95 -15.06 -7.04
C THR A 229 14.46 -14.62 -8.42
N THR A 230 15.69 -14.10 -8.45
CA THR A 230 16.38 -13.78 -9.71
C THR A 230 16.41 -14.95 -10.70
N LYS A 231 16.59 -16.19 -10.21
CA LYS A 231 16.69 -17.37 -11.06
C LYS A 231 15.37 -17.66 -11.75
N ASP A 232 14.27 -17.60 -11.01
CA ASP A 232 12.93 -17.90 -11.54
C ASP A 232 12.47 -16.82 -12.50
N VAL A 233 12.71 -15.54 -12.17
CA VAL A 233 12.45 -14.42 -13.09
C VAL A 233 13.25 -14.57 -14.39
N SER A 234 14.54 -14.91 -14.29
CA SER A 234 15.39 -15.12 -15.49
C SER A 234 14.93 -16.33 -16.31
N PHE A 235 14.40 -17.37 -15.67
CA PHE A 235 13.81 -18.51 -16.38
C PHE A 235 12.52 -18.10 -17.08
N ALA A 236 11.59 -17.48 -16.35
CA ALA A 236 10.31 -17.00 -16.87
C ALA A 236 10.49 -16.06 -18.07
N ILE A 237 11.40 -15.09 -17.97
CA ILE A 237 11.71 -14.17 -19.08
C ILE A 237 12.14 -14.95 -20.33
N ARG A 238 13.00 -15.96 -20.18
CA ARG A 238 13.51 -16.74 -21.32
C ARG A 238 12.40 -17.50 -22.05
N GLU A 239 11.40 -17.98 -21.31
CA GLU A 239 10.28 -18.76 -21.86
C GLU A 239 9.18 -17.90 -22.51
N ILE A 240 9.22 -16.57 -22.38
CA ILE A 240 8.22 -15.69 -23.01
C ILE A 240 8.24 -15.88 -24.54
N PRO A 241 7.10 -16.24 -25.16
CA PRO A 241 7.01 -16.41 -26.60
C PRO A 241 7.02 -15.05 -27.32
N TYR A 242 7.46 -15.04 -28.57
CA TYR A 242 7.32 -13.84 -29.41
C TYR A 242 5.93 -13.83 -30.05
N ILE A 243 5.23 -12.69 -30.00
CA ILE A 243 3.84 -12.58 -30.46
C ILE A 243 3.67 -11.75 -31.73
N GLY A 244 4.60 -10.84 -32.06
CA GLY A 244 4.50 -9.98 -33.24
C GLY A 244 3.37 -8.94 -33.14
N GLY A 245 3.16 -8.18 -34.20
CA GLY A 245 2.17 -7.09 -34.26
C GLY A 245 2.80 -5.70 -34.29
N ASN A 246 1.96 -4.66 -34.18
CA ASN A 246 2.44 -3.28 -34.09
C ASN A 246 3.07 -2.97 -32.73
N THR A 247 3.83 -1.89 -32.65
CA THR A 247 4.54 -1.46 -31.43
C THR A 247 3.65 -0.53 -30.61
N ASN A 248 2.46 -1.00 -30.16
CA ASN A 248 1.50 -0.17 -29.41
C ASN A 248 1.96 0.04 -27.95
N THR A 249 2.94 0.92 -27.79
CA THR A 249 3.61 1.23 -26.51
C THR A 249 2.70 2.03 -25.59
N GLY A 250 1.94 2.98 -26.11
CA GLY A 250 0.97 3.76 -25.34
C GLY A 250 -0.08 2.87 -24.70
N LYS A 251 -0.67 1.95 -25.49
CA LYS A 251 -1.59 0.93 -24.97
C LYS A 251 -0.93 0.05 -23.90
N ALA A 252 0.33 -0.34 -24.08
CA ALA A 252 1.04 -1.18 -23.10
C ALA A 252 1.29 -0.46 -21.76
N ILE A 253 1.68 0.81 -21.81
CA ILE A 253 1.79 1.66 -20.62
C ILE A 253 0.42 1.75 -19.95
N LEU A 254 -0.64 2.05 -20.71
CA LEU A 254 -2.00 2.21 -20.20
C LEU A 254 -2.54 0.93 -19.53
N HIS A 255 -2.33 -0.22 -20.18
CA HIS A 255 -2.67 -1.55 -19.64
C HIS A 255 -1.95 -1.80 -18.31
N THR A 256 -0.66 -1.44 -18.24
CA THR A 256 0.15 -1.62 -17.03
C THR A 256 -0.33 -0.71 -15.90
N VAL A 257 -0.59 0.56 -16.19
CA VAL A 257 -1.11 1.52 -15.20
C VAL A 257 -2.45 1.04 -14.62
N ARG A 258 -3.35 0.50 -15.44
CA ARG A 258 -4.70 0.09 -15.02
C ARG A 258 -4.75 -1.27 -14.34
N ASN A 259 -3.96 -2.24 -14.81
CA ASN A 259 -4.18 -3.65 -14.48
C ASN A 259 -2.99 -4.32 -13.77
N PHE A 260 -1.79 -3.72 -13.78
CA PHE A 260 -0.59 -4.36 -13.26
C PHE A 260 -0.26 -3.93 -11.83
N PHE A 261 -0.24 -2.62 -11.57
CA PHE A 261 0.13 -2.11 -10.25
C PHE A 261 -1.03 -2.14 -9.25
N ASN A 262 -1.47 -3.35 -8.89
CA ASN A 262 -2.50 -3.63 -7.89
C ASN A 262 -1.86 -4.36 -6.68
N PRO A 263 -2.25 -4.03 -5.42
CA PRO A 263 -1.88 -4.80 -4.24
C PRO A 263 -2.03 -6.33 -4.39
N ASP A 264 -3.10 -6.79 -5.05
CA ASP A 264 -3.37 -8.22 -5.30
C ASP A 264 -2.29 -8.88 -6.18
N PHE A 265 -1.59 -8.08 -6.97
CA PHE A 265 -0.53 -8.49 -7.88
C PHE A 265 0.87 -8.20 -7.34
N GLY A 266 0.98 -7.93 -6.04
CA GLY A 266 2.27 -7.88 -5.35
C GLY A 266 2.93 -6.51 -5.26
N VAL A 267 2.19 -5.44 -5.55
CA VAL A 267 2.66 -4.07 -5.30
C VAL A 267 2.80 -3.85 -3.81
N ARG A 268 3.98 -3.41 -3.41
CA ARG A 268 4.32 -3.07 -2.04
C ARG A 268 4.01 -1.59 -1.80
N ARG A 269 3.31 -1.31 -0.70
CA ARG A 269 2.98 0.06 -0.30
C ARG A 269 4.23 0.84 0.05
N GLY A 270 4.26 2.13 -0.30
CA GLY A 270 5.37 3.04 0.03
C GLY A 270 6.63 2.87 -0.81
N TYR A 271 6.67 1.91 -1.75
CA TYR A 271 7.79 1.71 -2.65
C TYR A 271 7.54 2.34 -4.01
N PRO A 272 8.59 2.84 -4.68
CA PRO A 272 8.41 3.42 -6.00
C PRO A 272 7.90 2.39 -7.02
N ARG A 273 6.96 2.84 -7.84
CA ARG A 273 6.46 2.08 -8.99
C ARG A 273 7.14 2.58 -10.25
N VAL A 274 7.67 1.65 -11.04
CA VAL A 274 8.45 1.95 -12.24
C VAL A 274 7.99 1.10 -13.41
N ILE A 275 7.65 1.74 -14.52
CA ILE A 275 7.49 1.11 -15.83
C ILE A 275 8.81 1.28 -16.56
N VAL A 276 9.44 0.20 -17.02
CA VAL A 276 10.62 0.24 -17.88
C VAL A 276 10.22 -0.25 -19.25
N VAL A 277 10.09 0.67 -20.20
CA VAL A 277 9.72 0.37 -21.57
C VAL A 277 10.98 0.12 -22.39
N PHE A 278 11.08 -1.07 -23.00
CA PHE A 278 12.06 -1.34 -24.05
C PHE A 278 11.38 -1.19 -25.40
N VAL A 279 11.94 -0.39 -26.29
CA VAL A 279 11.46 -0.21 -27.66
C VAL A 279 12.64 -0.30 -28.62
N ASP A 280 12.50 -1.11 -29.67
CA ASP A 280 13.42 -1.16 -30.81
C ASP A 280 12.81 -0.32 -31.93
N GLY A 281 13.34 0.89 -32.17
CA GLY A 281 12.73 1.89 -33.07
C GLY A 281 11.77 2.84 -32.37
N TRP A 282 10.53 2.94 -32.85
CA TRP A 282 9.52 3.90 -32.38
C TRP A 282 8.14 3.27 -32.15
N PRO A 283 7.32 3.83 -31.23
CA PRO A 283 5.93 3.41 -31.03
C PRO A 283 5.06 3.59 -32.27
N SER A 284 4.08 2.70 -32.44
CA SER A 284 3.04 2.81 -33.47
C SER A 284 1.83 3.65 -33.04
N ASP A 285 1.73 3.97 -31.75
CA ASP A 285 0.64 4.73 -31.12
C ASP A 285 1.16 5.92 -30.29
N ASN A 286 0.24 6.78 -29.85
CA ASN A 286 0.56 7.92 -29.01
C ASN A 286 0.87 7.46 -27.57
N VAL A 287 2.04 7.83 -27.06
CA VAL A 287 2.50 7.49 -25.70
C VAL A 287 2.20 8.58 -24.66
N GLU A 288 1.89 9.80 -25.09
CA GLU A 288 1.73 10.98 -24.24
C GLU A 288 0.58 10.84 -23.26
N GLU A 289 -0.61 10.43 -23.74
CA GLU A 289 -1.79 10.26 -22.87
C GLU A 289 -1.57 9.18 -21.80
N ALA A 290 -0.98 8.05 -22.21
CA ALA A 290 -0.66 6.97 -21.29
C ALA A 290 0.40 7.38 -20.26
N ALA A 291 1.38 8.18 -20.68
CA ALA A 291 2.39 8.74 -19.80
C ALA A 291 1.81 9.77 -18.82
N ILE A 292 0.90 10.65 -19.26
CA ILE A 292 0.15 11.55 -18.38
C ILE A 292 -0.53 10.73 -17.28
N LEU A 293 -1.28 9.71 -17.65
CA LEU A 293 -1.98 8.87 -16.68
C LEU A 293 -1.02 8.12 -15.75
N ALA A 294 0.11 7.62 -16.26
CA ALA A 294 1.14 7.00 -15.43
C ALA A 294 1.68 7.98 -14.37
N ARG A 295 1.96 9.23 -14.77
CA ARG A 295 2.42 10.29 -13.86
C ARG A 295 1.36 10.63 -12.80
N GLU A 296 0.11 10.86 -13.20
CA GLU A 296 -1.00 11.12 -12.27
C GLU A 296 -1.24 9.95 -11.30
N SER A 297 -0.98 8.74 -11.77
CA SER A 297 -1.07 7.51 -10.99
C SER A 297 0.13 7.28 -10.09
N GLY A 298 1.16 8.13 -10.11
CA GLY A 298 2.32 7.98 -9.25
C GLY A 298 3.30 6.90 -9.71
N ILE A 299 3.52 6.79 -11.03
CA ILE A 299 4.37 5.77 -11.66
C ILE A 299 5.46 6.47 -12.48
N ASN A 300 6.70 6.06 -12.29
CA ASN A 300 7.82 6.55 -13.11
C ASN A 300 7.92 5.72 -14.39
N VAL A 301 7.96 6.39 -15.53
CA VAL A 301 8.20 5.72 -16.82
C VAL A 301 9.66 5.94 -17.20
N PHE A 302 10.44 4.86 -17.24
CA PHE A 302 11.74 4.80 -17.87
C PHE A 302 11.59 4.30 -19.29
N PHE A 303 12.22 4.99 -20.23
CA PHE A 303 12.15 4.65 -21.64
C PHE A 303 13.54 4.27 -22.14
N VAL A 304 13.69 3.02 -22.55
CA VAL A 304 14.91 2.44 -23.10
C VAL A 304 14.73 2.26 -24.60
N SER A 305 15.27 3.19 -25.38
CA SER A 305 15.27 3.12 -26.84
C SER A 305 16.52 2.38 -27.31
N VAL A 306 16.33 1.38 -28.17
CA VAL A 306 17.41 0.64 -28.83
C VAL A 306 17.35 0.93 -30.31
N SER A 307 18.51 1.31 -30.87
CA SER A 307 18.65 1.74 -32.27
C SER A 307 17.81 2.98 -32.57
N LYS A 308 18.46 4.14 -32.66
CA LYS A 308 17.76 5.36 -33.12
C LYS A 308 17.30 5.16 -34.57
N PRO A 309 16.16 5.76 -34.98
CA PRO A 309 15.74 5.76 -36.39
C PRO A 309 16.89 6.28 -37.25
N ALA A 310 17.18 5.60 -38.36
CA ALA A 310 18.11 6.15 -39.35
C ALA A 310 17.52 7.46 -39.94
N PRO A 311 18.34 8.39 -40.45
CA PRO A 311 17.83 9.63 -41.05
C PRO A 311 16.75 9.40 -42.12
N GLU A 312 16.86 8.30 -42.86
CA GLU A 312 15.92 7.89 -43.90
C GLU A 312 14.58 7.41 -43.31
N GLU A 313 14.62 6.80 -42.13
CA GLU A 313 13.45 6.27 -41.40
C GLU A 313 12.77 7.34 -40.54
N MET A 314 13.43 8.49 -40.32
CA MET A 314 12.90 9.57 -39.48
C MET A 314 11.55 10.10 -39.97
N SER A 315 11.29 10.02 -41.28
CA SER A 315 10.01 10.35 -41.90
C SER A 315 8.86 9.40 -41.54
N MET A 316 9.18 8.18 -41.09
CA MET A 316 8.23 7.14 -40.68
C MET A 316 7.88 7.22 -39.18
N VAL A 317 8.61 8.03 -38.42
CA VAL A 317 8.36 8.25 -37.00
C VAL A 317 7.19 9.23 -36.85
N SER A 318 6.07 8.73 -36.34
CA SER A 318 4.83 9.51 -36.17
C SER A 318 4.99 10.69 -35.21
N ASP A 319 5.73 10.48 -34.11
CA ASP A 319 6.02 11.50 -33.10
C ASP A 319 7.50 11.42 -32.73
N GLN A 320 8.31 12.40 -33.17
CA GLN A 320 9.76 12.40 -32.93
C GLN A 320 10.12 12.65 -31.45
N ASP A 321 9.21 13.26 -30.69
CA ASP A 321 9.40 13.62 -29.29
C ASP A 321 8.81 12.58 -28.32
N PHE A 322 8.42 11.40 -28.81
CA PHE A 322 7.77 10.37 -28.02
C PHE A 322 8.53 10.04 -26.72
N MET A 323 9.86 10.00 -26.76
CA MET A 323 10.71 9.76 -25.58
C MET A 323 10.51 10.82 -24.50
N ARG A 324 10.51 12.10 -24.91
CA ARG A 324 10.35 13.25 -24.00
C ARG A 324 8.95 13.28 -23.39
N LYS A 325 7.94 12.98 -24.20
CA LYS A 325 6.53 12.95 -23.77
C LYS A 325 6.21 11.78 -22.85
N ALA A 326 6.90 10.65 -23.04
CA ALA A 326 6.68 9.44 -22.27
C ALA A 326 7.22 9.52 -20.83
N VAL A 327 8.28 10.28 -20.59
CA VAL A 327 9.00 10.27 -19.31
C VAL A 327 8.52 11.36 -18.33
N CYS A 328 8.83 11.15 -17.05
CA CYS A 328 8.57 12.12 -15.99
C CYS A 328 9.65 13.21 -15.98
N LYS A 329 9.35 14.40 -16.52
CA LYS A 329 10.27 15.55 -16.61
C LYS A 329 11.48 15.27 -17.51
N ASP A 330 11.73 16.18 -18.45
CA ASP A 330 12.82 16.05 -19.42
C ASP A 330 14.16 16.49 -18.82
N ASN A 331 14.78 15.61 -18.03
CA ASN A 331 16.11 15.82 -17.42
C ASN A 331 17.11 14.72 -17.80
N GLU A 332 16.83 13.97 -18.88
CA GLU A 332 17.61 12.81 -19.35
C GLU A 332 17.81 11.67 -18.34
N PHE A 333 17.22 11.74 -17.14
CA PHE A 333 17.35 10.70 -16.14
C PHE A 333 16.53 9.46 -16.52
N PHE A 334 15.27 9.69 -16.93
CA PHE A 334 14.29 8.65 -17.25
C PHE A 334 14.41 8.11 -18.68
N SER A 335 15.19 8.75 -19.54
CA SER A 335 15.51 8.24 -20.86
C SER A 335 16.86 7.50 -20.86
N PHE A 336 16.94 6.43 -21.65
CA PHE A 336 18.15 5.64 -21.82
C PHE A 336 18.23 5.17 -23.27
N THR A 337 19.36 5.41 -23.93
CA THR A 337 19.55 5.02 -25.33
C THR A 337 20.66 3.98 -25.46
N MET A 338 20.40 2.92 -26.23
CA MET A 338 21.41 1.95 -26.64
C MET A 338 21.54 1.91 -28.16
N PRO A 339 22.76 1.79 -28.70
CA PRO A 339 22.97 1.79 -30.15
C PRO A 339 22.46 0.49 -30.81
N SER A 340 22.55 -0.64 -30.13
CA SER A 340 22.08 -1.92 -30.64
C SER A 340 21.90 -2.95 -29.52
N TRP A 341 21.25 -4.08 -29.86
CA TRP A 341 21.16 -5.26 -29.00
C TRP A 341 22.46 -6.07 -28.89
N PHE A 342 23.54 -5.65 -29.56
CA PHE A 342 24.85 -6.29 -29.46
C PHE A 342 25.74 -5.56 -28.46
N GLY A 343 26.52 -6.31 -27.67
CA GLY A 343 27.44 -5.73 -26.69
C GLY A 343 26.74 -5.01 -25.53
N THR A 344 25.53 -5.45 -25.14
CA THR A 344 24.66 -4.73 -24.20
C THR A 344 25.10 -4.81 -22.74
N ASN A 345 26.06 -5.68 -22.41
CA ASN A 345 26.54 -5.87 -21.03
C ASN A 345 27.01 -4.56 -20.36
N LYS A 346 27.61 -3.64 -21.13
CA LYS A 346 28.08 -2.34 -20.60
C LYS A 346 26.96 -1.40 -20.13
N PHE A 347 25.72 -1.63 -20.59
CA PHE A 347 24.57 -0.81 -20.27
C PHE A 347 23.75 -1.34 -19.08
N VAL A 348 23.92 -2.61 -18.72
CA VAL A 348 23.19 -3.25 -17.62
C VAL A 348 23.42 -2.53 -16.29
N LYS A 349 24.68 -2.27 -15.93
CA LYS A 349 25.03 -1.62 -14.66
C LYS A 349 24.55 -0.16 -14.58
N PRO A 350 24.76 0.71 -15.59
CA PRO A 350 24.20 2.05 -15.59
C PRO A 350 22.68 2.09 -15.48
N LEU A 351 21.97 1.23 -16.22
CA LEU A 351 20.51 1.18 -16.17
C LEU A 351 20.02 0.68 -14.79
N ALA A 352 20.61 -0.39 -14.25
CA ALA A 352 20.28 -0.87 -12.91
C ALA A 352 20.51 0.20 -11.84
N HIS A 353 21.57 1.00 -11.96
CA HIS A 353 21.82 2.10 -11.04
C HIS A 353 20.74 3.17 -11.12
N LYS A 354 20.38 3.64 -12.32
CA LYS A 354 19.27 4.59 -12.52
C LYS A 354 17.95 4.06 -11.95
N LEU A 355 17.61 2.80 -12.23
CA LEU A 355 16.39 2.15 -11.74
C LEU A 355 16.38 1.93 -10.21
N CYS A 356 17.52 2.06 -9.53
CA CYS A 356 17.63 1.93 -8.08
C CYS A 356 17.95 3.26 -7.36
N SER A 357 17.95 4.38 -8.09
CA SER A 357 18.13 5.71 -7.51
C SER A 357 16.76 6.28 -7.09
N ILE A 358 16.23 5.75 -5.98
CA ILE A 358 14.90 6.10 -5.45
C ILE A 358 14.74 7.62 -5.25
N ASP A 359 15.79 8.29 -4.77
CA ASP A 359 15.80 9.74 -4.53
C ASP A 359 15.62 10.59 -5.81
N GLN A 360 15.73 9.96 -6.99
CA GLN A 360 15.54 10.62 -8.29
C GLN A 360 14.19 10.24 -8.95
N MET A 361 13.34 9.45 -8.29
CA MET A 361 12.06 8.93 -8.81
C MET A 361 10.89 9.89 -8.58
N LEU A 362 10.96 11.05 -9.22
CA LEU A 362 10.09 12.21 -9.02
C LEU A 362 8.60 11.95 -9.22
N CYS A 363 8.20 10.96 -10.02
CA CYS A 363 6.80 10.68 -10.31
C CYS A 363 6.18 9.59 -9.45
N SER A 364 6.91 8.91 -8.55
CA SER A 364 6.22 7.89 -7.75
C SER A 364 5.34 8.51 -6.67
N LYS A 365 4.16 7.97 -6.36
CA LYS A 365 3.43 8.41 -5.17
C LYS A 365 4.01 7.75 -3.92
N THR A 366 4.80 8.50 -3.15
CA THR A 366 5.33 8.08 -1.85
C THR A 366 4.97 9.11 -0.79
N CYS A 367 5.17 8.79 0.49
CA CYS A 367 4.99 9.76 1.55
C CYS A 367 5.95 10.95 1.45
N TYR A 368 7.09 10.81 0.76
CA TYR A 368 8.08 11.87 0.65
C TYR A 368 7.70 12.90 -0.40
N ASN A 369 6.93 12.51 -1.43
CA ASN A 369 6.65 13.33 -2.60
C ASN A 369 5.16 13.37 -2.99
N SER A 370 4.23 13.05 -2.09
CA SER A 370 2.79 13.09 -2.36
C SER A 370 1.97 13.49 -1.13
N VAL A 371 2.52 14.42 -0.35
CA VAL A 371 1.86 14.98 0.83
C VAL A 371 1.71 16.49 0.71
N ASP A 372 0.54 17.00 1.09
CA ASP A 372 0.31 18.41 1.37
C ASP A 372 0.44 18.59 2.88
N LEU A 373 1.61 19.09 3.31
CA LEU A 373 1.98 19.23 4.72
C LEU A 373 1.83 20.68 5.18
N GLY A 374 0.77 20.95 5.94
CA GLY A 374 0.55 22.25 6.58
C GLY A 374 1.26 22.33 7.94
N PHE A 375 1.88 23.48 8.20
CA PHE A 375 2.44 23.83 9.50
C PHE A 375 1.57 24.89 10.17
N LEU A 376 1.12 24.60 11.38
CA LEU A 376 0.40 25.53 12.24
C LEU A 376 1.30 25.90 13.42
N ILE A 377 1.81 27.13 13.39
CA ILE A 377 2.96 27.56 14.19
C ILE A 377 2.50 28.56 15.24
N ASP A 378 2.69 28.21 16.51
CA ASP A 378 2.41 29.10 17.62
C ASP A 378 3.43 30.25 17.66
N GLY A 379 2.94 31.48 17.45
CA GLY A 379 3.71 32.71 17.52
C GLY A 379 3.46 33.50 18.81
N SER A 380 2.91 32.87 19.85
CA SER A 380 2.52 33.52 21.09
C SER A 380 3.70 34.02 21.92
N SER A 381 3.40 34.95 22.84
CA SER A 381 4.37 35.61 23.70
C SER A 381 5.10 34.66 24.65
N SER A 382 4.51 33.50 25.00
CA SER A 382 5.14 32.49 25.86
C SER A 382 6.33 31.81 25.19
N VAL A 383 6.29 31.67 23.86
CA VAL A 383 7.37 31.07 23.08
C VAL A 383 8.61 31.94 23.17
N GLY A 384 8.50 33.21 22.75
CA GLY A 384 9.64 34.14 22.62
C GLY A 384 10.51 33.86 21.38
N ASP A 385 11.19 34.90 20.88
CA ASP A 385 11.91 34.88 19.58
C ASP A 385 12.94 33.73 19.46
N VAL A 386 13.78 33.56 20.49
CA VAL A 386 14.85 32.54 20.49
C VAL A 386 14.27 31.12 20.35
N ASN A 387 13.19 30.82 21.07
CA ASN A 387 12.54 29.52 21.02
C ASN A 387 11.72 29.33 19.75
N PHE A 388 11.14 30.41 19.21
CA PHE A 388 10.43 30.40 17.93
C PHE A 388 11.37 29.96 16.80
N ARG A 389 12.64 30.37 16.83
CA ARG A 389 13.66 29.86 15.89
C ARG A 389 13.87 28.34 16.00
N LEU A 390 13.90 27.79 17.21
CA LEU A 390 14.01 26.33 17.41
C LEU A 390 12.78 25.58 16.88
N MET A 391 11.58 26.16 17.01
CA MET A 391 10.39 25.61 16.36
C MET A 391 10.55 25.59 14.84
N LEU A 392 10.95 26.71 14.22
CA LEU A 392 11.17 26.76 12.77
C LEU A 392 12.25 25.76 12.30
N ASP A 393 13.33 25.57 13.06
CA ASP A 393 14.40 24.63 12.72
C ASP A 393 13.90 23.17 12.67
N LEU A 394 13.02 22.77 13.59
CA LEU A 394 12.33 21.48 13.52
C LEU A 394 11.49 21.37 12.23
N LEU A 395 10.66 22.38 11.92
CA LEU A 395 9.78 22.35 10.76
C LEU A 395 10.56 22.32 9.44
N VAL A 396 11.65 23.10 9.34
CA VAL A 396 12.59 23.07 8.22
C VAL A 396 13.22 21.68 8.08
N SER A 397 13.58 21.02 9.18
CA SER A 397 14.17 19.68 9.13
C SER A 397 13.17 18.60 8.68
N ILE A 398 11.89 18.73 9.06
CA ILE A 398 10.82 17.87 8.55
C ILE A 398 10.59 18.13 7.06
N ALA A 399 10.41 19.38 6.65
CA ALA A 399 10.20 19.78 5.27
C ALA A 399 11.37 19.36 4.35
N ARG A 400 12.61 19.41 4.86
CA ARG A 400 13.81 18.95 4.14
C ARG A 400 13.77 17.46 3.81
N SER A 401 13.04 16.67 4.61
CA SER A 401 12.90 15.22 4.39
C SER A 401 11.89 14.90 3.27
N LEU A 402 11.11 15.89 2.80
CA LEU A 402 10.15 15.75 1.72
C LEU A 402 10.71 16.26 0.38
N ASP A 403 10.22 15.71 -0.72
CA ASP A 403 10.52 16.17 -2.08
C ASP A 403 9.48 17.20 -2.53
N ILE A 404 9.75 18.45 -2.15
CA ILE A 404 8.86 19.58 -2.43
C ILE A 404 8.96 19.96 -3.91
N SER A 405 7.83 19.87 -4.62
CA SER A 405 7.71 20.29 -6.02
C SER A 405 6.27 20.62 -6.41
N ASP A 406 6.08 21.12 -7.64
CA ASP A 406 4.75 21.36 -8.23
C ASP A 406 3.94 20.06 -8.43
N ILE A 407 4.62 18.96 -8.75
CA ILE A 407 4.00 17.63 -8.93
C ILE A 407 4.12 16.70 -7.71
N GLY A 408 4.93 17.08 -6.73
CA GLY A 408 5.29 16.26 -5.59
C GLY A 408 4.63 16.71 -4.28
N SER A 409 5.39 16.69 -3.18
CA SER A 409 4.91 17.21 -1.90
C SER A 409 4.84 18.73 -1.93
N ARG A 410 3.93 19.29 -1.16
CA ARG A 410 3.77 20.73 -1.00
C ARG A 410 3.75 21.06 0.48
N ILE A 411 4.29 22.21 0.85
CA ILE A 411 4.23 22.71 2.23
C ILE A 411 3.54 24.05 2.28
N GLY A 412 2.86 24.31 3.39
CA GLY A 412 2.20 25.58 3.67
C GLY A 412 2.37 25.93 5.13
N ALA A 413 2.36 27.21 5.46
CA ALA A 413 2.59 27.66 6.83
C ALA A 413 1.57 28.73 7.23
N VAL A 414 1.00 28.53 8.42
CA VAL A 414 0.15 29.48 9.11
C VAL A 414 0.76 29.72 10.48
N GLN A 415 1.02 30.97 10.81
CA GLN A 415 1.36 31.37 12.17
C GLN A 415 0.10 31.86 12.88
N PHE A 416 -0.03 31.61 14.18
CA PHE A 416 -1.17 32.07 14.95
C PHE A 416 -0.78 32.65 16.31
N THR A 417 -1.58 33.62 16.75
CA THR A 417 -1.64 34.11 18.13
C THR A 417 -3.11 34.15 18.58
N TYR A 418 -3.67 35.34 18.85
CA TYR A 418 -5.11 35.59 18.79
C TYR A 418 -5.60 35.67 17.33
N ASP A 419 -4.74 36.17 16.44
CA ASP A 419 -5.00 36.29 15.01
C ASP A 419 -4.22 35.23 14.22
N GLN A 420 -4.74 34.83 13.06
CA GLN A 420 -4.10 33.86 12.18
C GLN A 420 -3.50 34.55 10.96
N ARG A 421 -2.22 34.31 10.69
CA ARG A 421 -1.50 34.84 9.53
C ARG A 421 -1.07 33.70 8.62
N MET A 422 -1.54 33.72 7.37
CA MET A 422 -1.00 32.85 6.33
C MET A 422 0.38 33.38 5.93
N GLU A 423 1.43 32.62 6.21
CA GLU A 423 2.79 32.97 5.81
C GLU A 423 3.00 32.67 4.33
N PHE A 424 2.57 31.48 3.90
CA PHE A 424 2.50 31.07 2.50
C PHE A 424 1.59 29.84 2.32
N ASN A 425 1.01 29.72 1.13
CA ASN A 425 0.13 28.62 0.73
C ASN A 425 0.93 27.49 0.04
N PHE A 426 0.29 26.34 -0.22
CA PHE A 426 0.89 25.16 -0.83
C PHE A 426 1.49 25.39 -2.23
N ASN A 427 1.03 26.42 -2.95
CA ASN A 427 1.44 26.69 -4.33
C ASN A 427 2.45 27.84 -4.45
N ASP A 428 2.77 28.52 -3.35
CA ASP A 428 3.61 29.73 -3.39
C ASP A 428 5.09 29.37 -3.58
N HIS A 429 5.49 28.18 -3.11
CA HIS A 429 6.88 27.72 -3.15
C HIS A 429 6.99 26.27 -3.66
N THR A 430 7.02 26.13 -4.98
CA THR A 430 7.16 24.84 -5.68
C THR A 430 8.61 24.38 -5.84
N MET A 431 9.60 25.13 -5.34
CA MET A 431 10.99 24.68 -5.28
C MET A 431 11.40 24.48 -3.83
N LYS A 432 11.97 23.31 -3.53
CA LYS A 432 12.40 22.92 -2.18
C LYS A 432 13.23 24.00 -1.48
N ASP A 433 14.27 24.51 -2.12
CA ASP A 433 15.14 25.53 -1.51
C ASP A 433 14.42 26.87 -1.25
N ASN A 434 13.42 27.22 -2.05
CA ASN A 434 12.60 28.42 -1.80
C ASN A 434 11.66 28.19 -0.62
N ALA A 435 11.02 27.02 -0.56
CA ALA A 435 10.09 26.66 0.50
C ALA A 435 10.80 26.58 1.87
N LEU A 436 12.00 25.99 1.93
CA LEU A 436 12.81 25.93 3.15
C LEU A 436 13.24 27.33 3.61
N ARG A 437 13.66 28.21 2.69
CA ARG A 437 14.03 29.59 3.02
C ARG A 437 12.83 30.40 3.51
N ALA A 438 11.67 30.26 2.85
CA ALA A 438 10.44 30.94 3.25
C ALA A 438 10.06 30.57 4.69
N LEU A 439 10.06 29.27 5.01
CA LEU A 439 9.79 28.76 6.35
C LEU A 439 10.78 29.30 7.40
N GLN A 440 12.08 29.34 7.08
CA GLN A 440 13.11 29.88 7.97
C GLN A 440 13.02 31.41 8.17
N SER A 441 12.42 32.12 7.22
CA SER A 441 12.29 33.58 7.23
C SER A 441 11.03 34.10 7.93
N ILE A 442 10.15 33.22 8.41
CA ILE A 442 8.92 33.60 9.10
C ILE A 442 9.27 34.47 10.32
N SER A 443 8.62 35.63 10.40
CA SER A 443 8.83 36.60 11.49
C SER A 443 7.88 36.32 12.64
N TYR A 444 8.40 36.33 13.87
CA TYR A 444 7.66 36.12 15.11
C TYR A 444 6.59 37.21 15.34
N MET A 445 5.36 36.82 15.71
CA MET A 445 4.22 37.72 15.90
C MET A 445 4.08 38.29 17.32
N SER A 446 4.27 37.47 18.36
CA SER A 446 3.98 37.78 19.77
C SER A 446 2.50 38.12 20.04
N GLY A 447 1.82 37.31 20.87
CA GLY A 447 0.43 37.53 21.26
C GLY A 447 -0.09 36.41 22.17
N GLY A 448 -1.41 36.22 22.26
CA GLY A 448 -1.99 35.06 22.95
C GLY A 448 -2.00 33.81 22.09
N THR A 449 -2.73 32.78 22.53
CA THR A 449 -2.72 31.43 21.93
C THR A 449 -4.15 30.96 21.67
N ALA A 450 -4.65 31.14 20.44
CA ALA A 450 -5.97 30.66 19.99
C ALA A 450 -5.82 29.54 18.95
N THR A 451 -5.45 28.35 19.42
CA THR A 451 -5.14 27.18 18.59
C THR A 451 -6.37 26.61 17.90
N GLY A 452 -7.56 26.64 18.52
CA GLY A 452 -8.80 26.15 17.92
C GLY A 452 -9.17 26.92 16.65
N ASP A 453 -9.18 28.25 16.74
CA ASP A 453 -9.41 29.15 15.61
C ASP A 453 -8.30 29.03 14.55
N ALA A 454 -7.06 28.81 14.98
CA ALA A 454 -5.94 28.52 14.08
C ALA A 454 -6.16 27.24 13.25
N ILE A 455 -6.67 26.17 13.85
CA ILE A 455 -7.02 24.93 13.14
C ILE A 455 -8.15 25.21 12.13
N ASN A 456 -9.20 25.93 12.54
CA ASN A 456 -10.30 26.30 11.63
C ASN A 456 -9.80 27.12 10.43
N PHE A 457 -8.91 28.08 10.67
CA PHE A 457 -8.31 28.88 9.62
C PHE A 457 -7.47 28.02 8.67
N ALA A 458 -6.64 27.11 9.18
CA ALA A 458 -5.85 26.20 8.36
C ALA A 458 -6.76 25.35 7.46
N VAL A 459 -7.84 24.77 7.99
CA VAL A 459 -8.80 23.99 7.20
C VAL A 459 -9.45 24.84 6.09
N ARG A 460 -9.91 26.05 6.43
CA ARG A 460 -10.69 26.91 5.51
C ARG A 460 -9.85 27.68 4.50
N SER A 461 -8.61 28.00 4.83
CA SER A 461 -7.75 28.88 4.04
C SER A 461 -6.58 28.15 3.41
N LEU A 462 -5.94 27.23 4.15
CA LEU A 462 -4.79 26.47 3.66
C LEU A 462 -5.23 25.21 2.88
N PHE A 463 -6.14 24.42 3.44
CA PHE A 463 -6.61 23.15 2.84
C PHE A 463 -7.88 23.29 1.97
N LYS A 464 -8.31 24.53 1.69
CA LYS A 464 -9.53 24.85 0.93
C LYS A 464 -9.58 24.17 -0.43
N THR A 465 -8.45 24.10 -1.11
CA THR A 465 -8.38 23.73 -2.52
C THR A 465 -8.17 22.22 -2.66
N ARG A 466 -9.19 21.49 -3.13
CA ARG A 466 -9.11 20.05 -3.46
C ARG A 466 -8.44 19.79 -4.82
N THR A 467 -7.49 20.62 -5.26
CA THR A 467 -6.80 20.44 -6.56
C THR A 467 -5.70 19.38 -6.51
N SER A 468 -5.27 19.01 -5.30
CA SER A 468 -4.21 18.04 -5.09
C SER A 468 -4.79 16.69 -4.69
N SER A 469 -4.32 15.63 -5.34
CA SER A 469 -4.60 14.24 -4.93
C SER A 469 -3.66 13.76 -3.80
N ASN A 470 -2.82 14.65 -3.28
CA ASN A 470 -1.92 14.36 -2.18
C ASN A 470 -2.68 14.12 -0.88
N ARG A 471 -2.03 13.38 0.02
CA ARG A 471 -2.51 13.19 1.39
C ARG A 471 -2.30 14.46 2.19
N LYS A 472 -3.26 14.81 3.04
CA LYS A 472 -3.22 16.04 3.81
C LYS A 472 -2.75 15.75 5.23
N PHE A 473 -1.70 16.46 5.63
CA PHE A 473 -1.13 16.37 6.97
C PHE A 473 -1.03 17.76 7.57
N LEU A 474 -1.32 17.90 8.86
CA LEU A 474 -1.17 19.13 9.60
C LEU A 474 -0.30 18.87 10.82
N ILE A 475 0.82 19.59 10.93
CA ILE A 475 1.65 19.61 12.15
C ILE A 475 1.35 20.89 12.91
N ILE A 476 0.88 20.74 14.14
CA ILE A 476 0.62 21.83 15.08
C ILE A 476 1.77 21.87 16.08
N VAL A 477 2.43 23.03 16.24
CA VAL A 477 3.49 23.22 17.24
C VAL A 477 3.06 24.34 18.19
N THR A 478 3.03 24.08 19.50
CA THR A 478 2.62 25.03 20.55
C THR A 478 3.38 24.81 21.85
N ASP A 479 3.54 25.86 22.66
CA ASP A 479 4.22 25.80 23.96
C ASP A 479 3.29 25.97 25.18
N GLY A 480 1.99 26.16 24.95
CA GLY A 480 1.06 26.59 25.97
C GLY A 480 -0.37 26.07 25.80
N GLN A 481 -1.22 26.43 26.76
CA GLN A 481 -2.65 26.13 26.74
C GLN A 481 -3.38 27.12 25.81
N SER A 482 -4.33 26.60 25.03
CA SER A 482 -5.17 27.46 24.19
C SER A 482 -6.23 28.21 25.00
N TYR A 483 -6.58 29.42 24.60
CA TYR A 483 -7.69 30.19 25.19
C TYR A 483 -9.08 29.78 24.66
N ASP A 484 -9.13 28.92 23.65
CA ASP A 484 -10.33 28.44 22.97
C ASP A 484 -10.42 26.90 22.90
N ASP A 485 -11.55 26.37 22.44
CA ASP A 485 -11.73 24.91 22.28
C ASP A 485 -10.91 24.40 21.09
N VAL A 486 -9.99 23.47 21.37
CA VAL A 486 -9.16 22.82 20.34
C VAL A 486 -9.80 21.56 19.78
N ARG A 487 -10.70 20.91 20.54
CA ARG A 487 -11.22 19.59 20.21
C ARG A 487 -12.17 19.62 19.02
N GLY A 488 -13.14 20.52 19.01
CA GLY A 488 -14.11 20.67 17.92
C GLY A 488 -13.43 20.95 16.57
N PRO A 489 -12.55 21.96 16.48
CA PRO A 489 -11.78 22.26 15.27
C PRO A 489 -10.90 21.10 14.80
N ALA A 490 -10.21 20.42 15.72
CA ALA A 490 -9.38 19.26 15.38
C ALA A 490 -10.19 18.11 14.78
N LEU A 491 -11.34 17.77 15.39
CA LEU A 491 -12.23 16.75 14.83
C LEU A 491 -12.77 17.16 13.45
N ALA A 492 -13.05 18.45 13.24
CA ALA A 492 -13.48 18.94 11.94
C ALA A 492 -12.38 18.79 10.88
N ALA A 493 -11.13 19.11 11.22
CA ALA A 493 -9.98 18.91 10.33
C ALA A 493 -9.82 17.42 9.94
N GLN A 494 -9.92 16.52 10.93
CA GLN A 494 -9.82 15.08 10.71
C GLN A 494 -10.94 14.55 9.80
N ARG A 495 -12.16 15.07 9.92
CA ARG A 495 -13.29 14.72 9.04
C ARG A 495 -13.08 15.17 7.58
N GLU A 496 -12.28 16.20 7.33
CA GLU A 496 -11.87 16.62 5.99
C GLU A 496 -10.69 15.79 5.43
N GLY A 497 -10.31 14.71 6.12
CA GLY A 497 -9.23 13.80 5.70
C GLY A 497 -7.84 14.36 5.97
N ILE A 498 -7.70 15.26 6.96
CA ILE A 498 -6.41 15.82 7.38
C ILE A 498 -5.92 15.05 8.60
N THR A 499 -4.77 14.37 8.47
CA THR A 499 -4.12 13.73 9.62
C THR A 499 -3.34 14.78 10.41
N VAL A 500 -3.64 14.90 11.71
CA VAL A 500 -3.10 15.94 12.59
C VAL A 500 -2.04 15.35 13.52
N PHE A 501 -0.87 15.97 13.51
CA PHE A 501 0.25 15.74 14.43
C PHE A 501 0.35 16.93 15.37
N SER A 502 0.42 16.69 16.69
CA SER A 502 0.58 17.74 17.70
C SER A 502 1.95 17.64 18.36
N VAL A 503 2.70 18.75 18.37
CA VAL A 503 4.00 18.89 19.02
C VAL A 503 3.89 19.93 20.11
N GLY A 504 3.92 19.49 21.35
CA GLY A 504 3.92 20.37 22.52
C GLY A 504 5.32 20.58 23.07
N VAL A 505 5.56 21.77 23.60
CA VAL A 505 6.81 22.13 24.29
C VAL A 505 6.49 22.76 25.63
N ALA A 506 7.43 22.68 26.57
CA ALA A 506 7.39 23.38 27.85
C ALA A 506 6.11 23.09 28.65
N TRP A 507 5.13 24.00 28.62
CA TRP A 507 3.93 23.96 29.44
C TRP A 507 2.69 23.50 28.66
N ALA A 508 2.85 23.08 27.40
CA ALA A 508 1.76 22.59 26.57
C ALA A 508 0.98 21.43 27.24
N PRO A 509 -0.34 21.57 27.48
CA PRO A 509 -1.12 20.54 28.14
C PRO A 509 -1.21 19.27 27.31
N MET A 510 -0.80 18.13 27.89
CA MET A 510 -0.84 16.83 27.21
C MET A 510 -2.27 16.44 26.75
N GLU A 511 -3.30 16.85 27.49
CA GLU A 511 -4.70 16.59 27.13
C GLU A 511 -5.11 17.34 25.86
N ASP A 512 -4.69 18.61 25.71
CA ASP A 512 -4.97 19.41 24.52
C ASP A 512 -4.24 18.85 23.30
N LEU A 513 -2.97 18.47 23.45
CA LEU A 513 -2.20 17.82 22.40
C LEU A 513 -2.90 16.55 21.91
N LYS A 514 -3.34 15.70 22.85
CA LYS A 514 -4.11 14.48 22.53
C LYS A 514 -5.47 14.82 21.90
N ALA A 515 -6.14 15.88 22.32
CA ALA A 515 -7.42 16.30 21.74
C ALA A 515 -7.26 16.77 20.29
N MET A 516 -6.13 17.39 19.96
CA MET A 516 -5.82 17.86 18.60
C MET A 516 -5.35 16.76 17.64
N ALA A 517 -4.47 15.88 18.12
CA ALA A 517 -3.86 14.84 17.29
C ALA A 517 -4.86 13.84 16.71
N SER A 518 -4.51 13.21 15.59
CA SER A 518 -5.23 12.04 15.05
C SER A 518 -4.89 10.74 15.78
N GLU A 519 -5.67 9.70 15.57
CA GLU A 519 -5.35 8.35 16.07
C GLU A 519 -4.27 7.68 15.20
N PRO A 520 -3.37 6.84 15.77
CA PRO A 520 -3.21 6.56 17.20
C PRO A 520 -2.39 7.64 17.92
N LYS A 521 -2.86 8.09 19.09
CA LYS A 521 -2.26 9.21 19.85
C LYS A 521 -0.78 9.01 20.16
N GLU A 522 -0.34 7.78 20.41
CA GLU A 522 1.03 7.42 20.76
C GLU A 522 2.05 7.78 19.67
N SER A 523 1.58 8.01 18.45
CA SER A 523 2.41 8.31 17.29
C SER A 523 2.14 9.66 16.64
N HIS A 524 1.11 10.36 17.11
CA HIS A 524 0.70 11.68 16.63
C HIS A 524 0.91 12.79 17.65
N VAL A 525 1.23 12.43 18.90
CA VAL A 525 1.49 13.37 19.99
C VAL A 525 2.96 13.31 20.37
N PHE A 526 3.62 14.47 20.32
CA PHE A 526 5.01 14.66 20.70
C PHE A 526 5.09 15.73 21.78
N PHE A 527 5.91 15.51 22.80
CA PHE A 527 6.07 16.46 23.89
C PHE A 527 7.50 16.47 24.42
N THR A 528 8.06 17.67 24.58
CA THR A 528 9.34 17.90 25.25
C THR A 528 9.21 19.01 26.27
N ARG A 529 9.98 18.94 27.36
CA ARG A 529 9.99 20.01 28.38
C ARG A 529 10.78 21.24 27.96
N GLU A 530 11.73 21.07 27.04
CA GLU A 530 12.63 22.13 26.58
C GLU A 530 12.61 22.21 25.06
N PHE A 531 12.67 23.43 24.52
CA PHE A 531 12.69 23.71 23.08
C PHE A 531 13.87 23.06 22.36
N THR A 532 15.01 22.92 23.03
CA THR A 532 16.20 22.21 22.52
C THR A 532 15.89 20.75 22.20
N GLY A 533 14.94 20.12 22.91
CA GLY A 533 14.51 18.74 22.66
C GLY A 533 13.62 18.57 21.43
N LEU A 534 13.23 19.64 20.72
CA LEU A 534 12.41 19.54 19.52
C LEU A 534 13.09 18.76 18.39
N GLU A 535 14.41 18.85 18.28
CA GLU A 535 15.19 18.22 17.20
C GLU A 535 14.98 16.70 17.11
N GLN A 536 14.71 16.04 18.25
CA GLN A 536 14.53 14.60 18.31
C GLN A 536 13.24 14.11 17.61
N PHE A 537 12.27 14.99 17.37
CA PHE A 537 10.97 14.64 16.80
C PHE A 537 10.94 14.58 15.28
N GLN A 538 11.98 15.08 14.59
CA GLN A 538 12.04 15.06 13.13
C GLN A 538 11.80 13.65 12.57
N GLN A 539 12.61 12.67 12.98
CA GLN A 539 12.54 11.31 12.44
C GLN A 539 11.24 10.59 12.82
N PRO A 540 10.77 10.62 14.09
CA PRO A 540 9.46 10.07 14.45
C PRO A 540 8.29 10.65 13.65
N ILE A 541 8.24 11.98 13.46
CA ILE A 541 7.16 12.63 12.72
C ILE A 541 7.18 12.21 11.25
N VAL A 542 8.34 12.25 10.59
CA VAL A 542 8.46 11.81 9.18
C VAL A 542 8.04 10.35 9.01
N ARG A 543 8.45 9.47 9.94
CA ARG A 543 8.00 8.06 9.93
C ARG A 543 6.50 7.92 10.15
N GLY A 544 5.92 8.71 11.05
CA GLY A 544 4.47 8.76 11.29
C GLY A 544 3.71 9.17 10.03
N ILE A 545 4.11 10.26 9.38
CA ILE A 545 3.55 10.70 8.09
C ILE A 545 3.62 9.57 7.07
N CYS A 546 4.77 8.90 6.97
CA CYS A 546 4.96 7.80 6.02
C CYS A 546 4.11 6.57 6.33
N ARG A 547 3.95 6.20 7.59
CA ARG A 547 3.05 5.12 8.00
C ARG A 547 1.61 5.47 7.65
N ASP A 548 1.13 6.65 8.04
CA ASP A 548 -0.24 7.07 7.83
C ASP A 548 -0.59 7.27 6.36
N PHE A 549 0.38 7.72 5.57
CA PHE A 549 0.26 7.75 4.11
C PHE A 549 -0.12 6.36 3.55
N THR A 550 0.42 5.28 4.14
CA THR A 550 0.22 3.89 3.70
C THR A 550 -1.00 3.18 4.29
N GLU A 551 -1.47 3.56 5.49
CA GLU A 551 -2.57 2.86 6.18
C GLU A 551 -3.94 3.19 5.60
N PHE A 552 -4.17 4.43 5.17
CA PHE A 552 -5.45 4.88 4.61
C PHE A 552 -5.61 4.61 3.09
N ASN A 553 -4.82 3.68 2.53
CA ASN A 553 -4.78 3.35 1.09
C ASN A 553 -5.43 2.00 0.79
#